data_AF-M2T6E0-F1
#
_entry.id   AF-M2T6E0-F1
#
_cell.length_a   1.000
_cell.length_b   1.000
_cell.length_c   1.000
_cell.angle_alpha   90.00
_cell.angle_beta   90.00
_cell.angle_gamma   90.00
#
_symmetry.space_group_name_H-M   'P 1'
#
loop_
_entity.id
_entity.type
_entity.pdbx_description
1 polymer ?
#
loop_
_entity_poly.entity_id
_entity_poly.type
_entity_poly.pdbx_seq_one_letter_code
_entity_poly.pdbx_strand_id
1 'polypeptide(L)' 'MYIQSLMDRHSFDEAAALVAEFGPEAVVEAAFLADSHRTDPASFARWRQVERAVLMLQLEDVVGELH' A
#
# COMPACT_ATOMS: atom_id res chain seq x y z
N MET A 1 3.84 -15.01 13.16
CA MET A 1 3.31 -14.57 11.85
C MET A 1 2.31 -13.47 12.12
N TYR A 2 2.70 -12.20 11.95
CA TYR A 2 1.75 -11.10 12.07
C TYR A 2 0.92 -11.08 10.79
N ILE A 3 -0.33 -11.54 10.86
CA ILE A 3 -1.28 -11.37 9.76
C ILE A 3 -1.39 -9.87 9.52
N GLN A 4 -0.90 -9.42 8.37
CA GLN A 4 -1.12 -8.06 7.95
C GLN A 4 -2.59 -7.97 7.49
N SER A 5 -3.39 -7.20 8.21
CA SER A 5 -4.73 -6.85 7.77
C SER A 5 -4.69 -5.53 7.02
N LEU A 6 -5.31 -5.52 5.84
CA LEU A 6 -5.73 -4.31 5.14
C LEU A 6 -7.15 -4.01 5.61
N MET A 7 -7.35 -2.82 6.17
CA MET A 7 -8.62 -2.41 6.79
C MET A 7 -9.56 -1.66 5.83
N ASP A 8 -9.16 -1.49 4.57
CA ASP A 8 -9.85 -0.62 3.62
C ASP A 8 -9.62 -1.09 2.18
N ARG A 9 -10.73 -1.31 1.46
CA ARG A 9 -10.76 -1.70 0.05
C ARG A 9 -10.17 -0.61 -0.85
N HIS A 10 -10.33 0.66 -0.49
CA HIS A 10 -9.83 1.76 -1.31
C HIS A 10 -8.30 1.80 -1.34
N SER A 11 -7.64 1.54 -0.20
CA SER A 11 -6.19 1.41 -0.13
C SER A 11 -5.66 0.24 -0.96
N PHE A 12 -6.43 -0.86 -1.07
CA PHE A 12 -6.10 -1.98 -1.95
C PHE A 12 -6.23 -1.60 -3.43
N ASP A 13 -7.32 -0.93 -3.82
CA ASP A 13 -7.53 -0.54 -5.22
C ASP A 13 -6.46 0.47 -5.69
N GLU A 14 -6.04 1.42 -4.84
CA GLU A 14 -4.91 2.31 -5.14
C GLU A 14 -3.59 1.55 -5.24
N ALA A 15 -3.33 0.61 -4.33
CA ALA A 15 -2.13 -0.21 -4.40
C ALA A 15 -2.08 -1.05 -5.68
N ALA A 16 -3.22 -1.63 -6.09
CA ALA A 16 -3.33 -2.38 -7.33
C ALA A 16 -3.09 -1.48 -8.56
N ALA A 17 -3.58 -0.24 -8.54
CA ALA A 17 -3.29 0.74 -9.59
C ALA A 17 -1.79 1.08 -9.67
N LEU A 18 -1.13 1.31 -8.52
CA LEU A 18 0.31 1.56 -8.47
C LEU A 18 1.12 0.36 -8.97
N VAL A 19 0.74 -0.87 -8.59
CA VAL A 19 1.42 -2.09 -9.08
C VAL A 19 1.23 -2.25 -10.59
N ALA A 20 0.04 -1.95 -11.12
CA ALA A 20 -0.21 -2.02 -12.55
C ALA A 20 0.59 -0.97 -13.35
N GLU A 21 0.80 0.23 -12.78
CA GLU A 21 1.51 1.32 -13.44
C GLU A 21 3.03 1.20 -13.32
N PHE A 22 3.53 0.92 -12.11
CA PHE A 22 4.96 0.98 -11.77
C PHE A 22 5.62 -0.39 -11.61
N GLY A 23 4.85 -1.49 -11.65
CA GLY A 23 5.42 -2.83 -11.57
C GLY A 23 6.27 -3.03 -10.30
N PRO A 24 7.52 -3.53 -10.40
CA PRO A 24 8.42 -3.72 -9.26
C PRO A 24 8.68 -2.45 -8.43
N GLU A 25 8.68 -1.28 -9.06
CA GLU A 25 8.98 0.01 -8.44
C GLU A 25 7.81 0.59 -7.63
N ALA A 26 6.62 -0.02 -7.69
CA ALA A 26 5.40 0.51 -7.06
C ALA A 26 5.54 0.79 -5.56
N VAL A 27 6.33 0.01 -4.82
CA VAL A 27 6.51 0.23 -3.38
C VAL A 27 7.30 1.51 -3.09
N VAL A 28 8.27 1.83 -3.96
CA VAL A 28 9.08 3.04 -3.86
C VAL A 28 8.20 4.24 -4.15
N GLU A 29 7.35 4.15 -5.19
CA GLU A 29 6.39 5.20 -5.50
C GLU A 29 5.40 5.44 -4.35
N ALA A 30 4.83 4.38 -3.78
CA ALA A 30 3.95 4.49 -2.63
C ALA A 30 4.63 5.17 -1.42
N ALA A 31 5.92 4.87 -1.16
CA ALA A 31 6.69 5.50 -0.10
C ALA A 31 6.94 6.99 -0.38
N PHE A 32 7.22 7.39 -1.63
CA PHE A 32 7.34 8.79 -2.04
C PHE A 32 6.01 9.53 -1.89
N LEU A 33 4.89 8.91 -2.27
CA LEU A 33 3.56 9.48 -2.09
C LEU A 33 3.23 9.68 -0.61
N ALA A 34 3.57 8.72 0.25
CA ALA A 34 3.46 8.90 1.68
C ALA A 34 4.30 10.09 2.17
N ASP A 35 5.58 10.16 1.80
CA ASP A 35 6.48 11.23 2.27
C ASP A 35 6.03 12.63 1.80
N SER A 36 5.51 12.74 0.58
CA SER A 36 4.97 14.01 0.05
C SER A 36 3.76 14.53 0.84
N HIS A 37 3.05 13.67 1.58
CA HIS A 37 1.91 14.03 2.43
C HIS A 37 2.26 14.13 3.91
N ARG A 38 3.55 14.16 4.29
CA ARG A 38 4.01 14.14 5.69
C ARG A 38 3.42 15.25 6.59
N THR A 39 3.01 16.38 6.03
CA THR A 39 2.40 17.50 6.77
C THR A 39 0.91 17.33 7.07
N ASP A 40 0.23 16.39 6.40
CA ASP A 40 -1.15 16.00 6.68
C ASP A 40 -1.18 14.59 7.28
N PRO A 41 -1.37 14.46 8.61
CA PRO A 41 -1.34 13.17 9.28
C PRO A 41 -2.35 12.14 8.74
N ALA A 42 -3.51 12.59 8.26
CA ALA A 42 -4.54 11.69 7.74
C ALA A 42 -4.13 11.13 6.38
N SER A 43 -3.72 12.01 5.46
CA SER A 43 -3.22 11.60 4.15
C SER A 43 -1.94 10.77 4.26
N PHE A 44 -1.03 11.14 5.16
CA PHE A 44 0.17 10.36 5.45
C PHE A 44 -0.18 8.93 5.90
N ALA A 45 -1.04 8.78 6.91
CA ALA A 45 -1.45 7.48 7.42
C ALA A 45 -2.13 6.62 6.35
N ARG A 46 -2.96 7.23 5.50
CA ARG A 46 -3.59 6.57 4.35
C ARG A 46 -2.54 6.06 3.36
N TRP A 47 -1.61 6.88 2.92
CA TRP A 47 -0.56 6.44 2.00
C TRP A 47 0.36 5.36 2.60
N ARG A 48 0.59 5.38 3.91
CA ARG A 48 1.27 4.27 4.61
C ARG A 48 0.47 2.96 4.60
N GLN A 49 -0.86 3.02 4.54
CA GLN A 49 -1.70 1.82 4.32
C GLN A 49 -1.60 1.33 2.88
N VAL A 50 -1.62 2.24 1.89
CA VAL A 50 -1.41 1.90 0.47
C VAL A 50 -0.04 1.24 0.25
N GLU A 51 1.04 1.79 0.82
CA GLU A 51 2.38 1.21 0.73
C GLU A 51 2.45 -0.22 1.28
N ARG A 52 1.77 -0.48 2.42
CA ARG A 52 1.66 -1.84 2.97
C ARG A 52 0.87 -2.77 2.06
N ALA A 53 -0.19 -2.27 1.42
CA ALA A 53 -0.95 -3.05 0.45
C ALA A 53 -0.13 -3.37 -0.80
N VAL A 54 0.68 -2.43 -1.30
CA VAL A 54 1.61 -2.66 -2.41
C VAL A 54 2.61 -3.76 -2.04
N LEU A 55 3.22 -3.68 -0.85
CA LEU A 55 4.11 -4.73 -0.35
C LEU A 55 3.44 -6.10 -0.40
N MET A 56 2.19 -6.21 0.08
CA MET A 56 1.45 -7.48 0.07
C MET A 56 1.14 -7.98 -1.34
N LEU A 57 0.73 -7.09 -2.25
CA LEU A 57 0.42 -7.44 -3.64
C LEU A 57 1.63 -7.92 -4.43
N GLN A 58 2.83 -7.48 -4.05
CA GLN A 58 4.08 -7.89 -4.68
C GLN A 58 4.73 -9.12 -4.02
N LEU A 59 4.17 -9.65 -2.93
CA LEU A 59 4.60 -10.95 -2.40
C LEU A 59 4.20 -12.06 -3.36
N GLU A 60 5.10 -13.02 -3.58
CA GLU A 60 4.86 -14.19 -4.44
C GLU A 60 3.81 -15.15 -3.83
N ASP A 61 3.61 -15.09 -2.51
CA ASP A 61 2.65 -15.88 -1.76
C ASP A 61 1.45 -15.05 -1.31
N VAL A 62 0.26 -15.66 -1.28
CA VAL A 62 -0.94 -15.05 -0.69
C VAL A 62 -0.81 -15.05 0.83
N VAL A 63 -0.53 -13.88 1.42
CA VAL A 63 -0.41 -13.72 2.88
C VAL A 63 -1.37 -12.64 3.39
N GLY A 64 -2.45 -13.03 4.07
CA GLY A 64 -3.33 -12.12 4.82
C GLY A 64 -4.81 -12.18 4.43
N GLU A 65 -5.61 -11.31 5.06
CA GLU A 65 -7.04 -11.15 4.82
C GLU A 65 -7.37 -9.65 4.62
N LEU A 66 -8.29 -9.36 3.69
CA LEU A 66 -8.86 -8.03 3.48
C LEU A 66 -10.15 -7.94 4.32
N HIS A 67 -10.26 -6.93 5.19
CA HIS A 67 -11.39 -6.74 6.10
C HIS A 67 -12.12 -5.42 5.84
#